data_AF-A0A257F274-F1
#
_entry.id   AF-A0A257F274-F1
#
_cell.length_a   1.000
_cell.length_b   1.000
_cell.length_c   1.000
_cell.angle_alpha   90.00
_cell.angle_beta   90.00
_cell.angle_gamma   90.00
#
_symmetry.space_group_name_H-M   'P 1'
#
loop_
_entity.id
_entity.type
_entity.pdbx_description
1 polymer ?
#
loop_
_entity_poly.entity_id
_entity_poly.type
_entity_poly.pdbx_seq_one_letter_code
_entity_poly.pdbx_strand_id
1 'polypeptide(L)'
;MAAVSDDSAVSENVVTTTFGVEVLAAPHLSPRMIESMTNGRYEGNEIACGLAAIPKGARILELGAGAGVVGSILAKNIEDVTILSVEATPTLI
;
A
#
# COMPACT_ATOMS: atom_id res chain seq x y z
N MET A 1 -3.72 32.81 26.01
CA MET A 1 -3.14 31.45 26.09
C MET A 1 -4.29 30.48 25.88
N ALA A 2 -4.59 30.16 24.62
CA ALA A 2 -5.65 29.20 24.28
C ALA A 2 -4.98 27.83 24.11
N ALA A 3 -5.56 26.83 24.75
CA ALA A 3 -5.10 25.45 24.71
C ALA A 3 -5.02 24.95 23.26
N VAL A 4 -3.86 24.40 22.89
CA VAL A 4 -3.71 23.53 21.72
C VAL A 4 -4.54 22.28 22.05
N SER A 5 -5.65 22.12 21.35
CA SER A 5 -6.48 20.92 21.43
C SER A 5 -5.69 19.74 20.89
N ASP A 6 -5.41 18.82 21.81
CA ASP A 6 -5.14 17.39 21.68
C ASP A 6 -5.17 16.83 20.23
N ASP A 7 -3.99 16.38 19.78
CA ASP A 7 -3.77 15.60 18.57
C ASP A 7 -4.28 14.18 18.79
N SER A 8 -5.59 14.05 19.01
CA SER A 8 -6.23 12.75 19.23
C SER A 8 -6.15 11.97 17.93
N ALA A 9 -5.24 10.99 17.92
CA ALA A 9 -5.03 9.97 16.92
C ALA A 9 -6.25 9.77 16.01
N VAL A 10 -6.12 10.14 14.74
CA VAL A 10 -6.95 9.54 13.70
C VAL A 10 -6.68 8.05 13.84
N SER A 11 -7.64 7.31 14.39
CA SER A 11 -7.60 5.86 14.34
C SER A 11 -7.79 5.51 12.86
N GLU A 12 -6.70 5.53 12.11
CA GLU A 12 -6.70 5.10 10.72
C GLU A 12 -7.22 3.67 10.72
N ASN A 13 -8.43 3.48 10.19
CA ASN A 13 -9.16 2.23 10.34
C ASN A 13 -8.49 1.18 9.45
N VAL A 14 -7.50 0.47 9.99
CA VAL A 14 -6.82 -0.62 9.30
C VAL A 14 -7.84 -1.71 9.02
N VAL A 15 -8.08 -1.99 7.73
CA VAL A 15 -9.05 -3.00 7.28
C VAL A 15 -8.42 -4.38 7.10
N THR A 16 -7.10 -4.43 6.88
CA THR A 16 -6.33 -5.67 6.81
C THR A 16 -4.82 -5.38 6.92
N THR A 17 -4.06 -6.42 7.23
CA THR A 17 -2.60 -6.41 7.16
C THR A 17 -2.16 -7.51 6.21
N THR A 18 -1.36 -7.19 5.20
CA THR A 18 -0.88 -8.14 4.20
C THR A 18 0.60 -7.90 3.91
N PHE A 19 1.40 -8.97 3.88
CA PHE A 19 2.86 -8.89 3.70
C PHE A 19 3.56 -7.83 4.60
N GLY A 20 3.06 -7.65 5.83
CA GLY A 20 3.61 -6.69 6.79
C GLY A 20 3.27 -5.22 6.51
N VAL A 21 2.31 -4.96 5.62
CA VAL A 21 1.74 -3.64 5.32
C VAL A 21 0.32 -3.56 5.86
N GLU A 22 0.03 -2.51 6.63
CA GLU A 22 -1.32 -2.18 7.07
C GLU A 22 -2.04 -1.42 5.96
N VAL A 23 -3.24 -1.87 5.61
CA VAL A 23 -4.08 -1.22 4.59
C VAL A 23 -5.19 -0.47 5.31
N LEU A 24 -5.27 0.84 5.07
CA LEU A 24 -6.30 1.70 5.64
C LEU A 24 -7.61 1.59 4.86
N ALA A 25 -8.74 1.76 5.55
CA ALA A 25 -10.03 1.88 4.90
C ALA A 25 -10.03 3.03 3.89
N ALA A 26 -10.46 2.75 2.66
CA ALA A 26 -10.67 3.78 1.65
C ALA A 26 -11.95 3.50 0.84
N PRO A 27 -12.64 4.52 0.32
CA PRO A 27 -13.93 4.35 -0.38
C PRO A 27 -13.87 3.41 -1.60
N HIS A 28 -12.71 3.30 -2.25
CA HIS A 28 -12.51 2.46 -3.43
C HIS A 28 -12.21 0.99 -3.08
N LEU A 29 -12.00 0.64 -1.82
CA LEU A 29 -11.75 -0.72 -1.38
C LEU A 29 -13.06 -1.47 -1.14
N SER A 30 -13.38 -2.38 -2.06
CA SER A 30 -14.53 -3.27 -1.87
C SER A 30 -14.25 -4.37 -0.83
N PRO A 31 -15.28 -4.96 -0.19
CA PRO A 31 -15.11 -6.09 0.72
C PRO A 31 -14.35 -7.27 0.09
N ARG A 32 -14.57 -7.53 -1.20
CA ARG A 32 -13.87 -8.58 -1.95
C ARG A 32 -12.39 -8.27 -2.14
N MET A 33 -12.05 -7.00 -2.38
CA MET A 33 -10.63 -6.58 -2.46
C MET A 33 -9.95 -6.77 -1.11
N ILE A 34 -10.58 -6.34 -0.03
CA ILE A 34 -10.06 -6.51 1.34
C ILE A 34 -9.86 -7.99 1.65
N GLU A 35 -10.84 -8.86 1.36
CA GLU A 35 -10.70 -10.30 1.54
C GLU A 35 -9.55 -10.88 0.70
N SER A 36 -9.40 -10.41 -0.55
CA SER A 36 -8.30 -10.82 -1.42
C SER A 36 -6.95 -10.38 -0.86
N MET A 37 -6.84 -9.16 -0.32
CA MET A 37 -5.63 -8.63 0.33
C MET A 37 -5.28 -9.41 1.59
N THR A 38 -6.26 -9.66 2.48
CA THR A 38 -6.10 -10.47 3.70
C THR A 38 -5.53 -11.85 3.40
N ASN A 39 -5.93 -12.45 2.28
CA ASN A 39 -5.47 -13.76 1.85
C ASN A 39 -4.22 -13.71 0.93
N GLY A 40 -3.62 -12.54 0.73
CA GLY A 40 -2.43 -12.35 -0.12
C GLY A 40 -2.65 -12.62 -1.62
N ARG A 41 -3.90 -12.52 -2.10
CA ARG A 41 -4.27 -12.80 -3.51
C ARG A 41 -4.50 -11.55 -4.36
N TYR A 42 -4.71 -10.39 -3.75
CA TYR A 42 -4.85 -9.13 -4.48
C TYR A 42 -3.53 -8.77 -5.16
N GLU A 43 -3.51 -8.66 -6.49
CA GLU A 43 -2.29 -8.45 -7.30
C GLU A 43 -1.16 -9.44 -6.93
N GLY A 44 -1.54 -10.69 -6.58
CA GLY A 44 -0.62 -11.65 -6.00
C GLY A 44 0.52 -12.08 -6.94
N ASN A 45 0.26 -12.07 -8.26
CA ASN A 45 1.28 -12.44 -9.24
C ASN A 45 2.33 -11.33 -9.38
N GLU A 46 1.89 -10.07 -9.38
CA GLU A 46 2.69 -8.86 -9.46
C GLU A 46 3.59 -8.76 -8.23
N ILE A 47 3.02 -8.99 -7.04
CA ILE A 47 3.77 -9.04 -5.78
C ILE A 47 4.83 -10.15 -5.82
N ALA A 48 4.43 -11.38 -6.17
CA ALA A 48 5.34 -12.52 -6.21
C ALA A 48 6.49 -12.31 -7.22
N CYS A 49 6.18 -11.77 -8.40
CA CYS A 49 7.18 -11.45 -9.41
C CYS A 49 8.14 -10.35 -8.93
N GLY A 50 7.61 -9.25 -8.37
CA GLY A 50 8.40 -8.15 -7.86
C GLY A 50 9.37 -8.60 -6.76
N LEU A 51 8.89 -9.34 -5.76
CA LEU A 51 9.72 -9.87 -4.68
C LEU A 51 10.80 -10.84 -5.16
N ALA A 52 10.57 -11.57 -6.24
CA ALA A 52 11.53 -12.53 -6.78
C ALA A 52 12.57 -11.88 -7.72
N ALA A 53 12.20 -10.82 -8.46
CA ALA A 53 13.00 -10.30 -9.56
C ALA A 53 13.67 -8.96 -9.28
N ILE A 54 13.12 -8.12 -8.41
CA ILE A 54 13.63 -6.78 -8.17
C ILE A 54 14.82 -6.84 -7.20
N PRO A 55 15.99 -6.30 -7.58
CA PRO A 55 17.16 -6.32 -6.72
C PRO A 55 17.06 -5.26 -5.61
N LYS A 56 17.84 -5.48 -4.55
CA LYS A 56 18.08 -4.48 -3.50
C LYS A 56 18.63 -3.19 -4.10
N GLY A 57 18.26 -2.03 -3.55
CA GLY A 57 18.75 -0.74 -4.04
C GLY A 57 18.07 -0.23 -5.32
N ALA A 58 17.07 -0.94 -5.84
CA ALA A 58 16.42 -0.58 -7.10
C ALA A 58 15.64 0.75 -7.00
N ARG A 59 15.61 1.47 -8.13
CA ARG A 59 14.73 2.63 -8.34
C ARG A 59 13.58 2.22 -9.25
N ILE A 60 12.36 2.32 -8.76
CA ILE A 60 11.17 1.75 -9.39
C ILE A 60 10.22 2.90 -9.77
N LEU A 61 9.68 2.83 -10.99
CA LEU A 61 8.54 3.63 -11.43
C LEU A 61 7.33 2.71 -11.47
N GLU A 62 6.35 2.95 -10.61
CA GLU A 62 5.07 2.24 -10.58
C GLU A 62 4.02 3.10 -11.28
N LEU A 63 3.44 2.58 -12.36
CA LEU A 63 2.39 3.25 -13.14
C LEU A 63 1.06 2.52 -12.91
N GLY A 64 0.03 3.27 -12.52
CA GLY A 64 -1.26 2.69 -12.12
C GLY A 64 -1.19 2.14 -10.69
N ALA A 65 -0.76 2.99 -9.75
CA ALA A 65 -0.57 2.59 -8.36
C ALA A 65 -1.88 2.15 -7.67
N GLY A 66 -3.04 2.60 -8.16
CA GLY A 66 -4.34 2.30 -7.56
C GLY A 66 -4.34 2.61 -6.06
N ALA A 67 -4.68 1.61 -5.24
CA ALA A 67 -4.67 1.70 -3.79
C ALA A 67 -3.26 1.67 -3.15
N GLY A 68 -2.19 1.62 -3.94
CA GLY A 68 -0.79 1.62 -3.48
C GLY A 68 -0.30 0.32 -2.85
N VAL A 69 -1.07 -0.78 -2.92
CA VAL A 69 -0.78 -2.03 -2.20
C VAL A 69 0.50 -2.70 -2.71
N VAL A 70 0.66 -2.83 -4.02
CA VAL A 70 1.84 -3.52 -4.60
C VAL A 70 3.13 -2.75 -4.28
N GLY A 71 3.20 -1.46 -4.65
CA GLY A 71 4.33 -0.59 -4.32
C GLY A 71 4.67 -0.58 -2.82
N SER A 72 3.67 -0.50 -1.94
CA SER A 72 3.91 -0.53 -0.49
C SER A 72 4.51 -1.86 -0.01
N ILE A 73 4.04 -2.99 -0.54
CA ILE A 73 4.59 -4.31 -0.20
C ILE A 73 6.03 -4.45 -0.70
N LEU A 74 6.33 -4.00 -1.92
CA LEU A 74 7.68 -4.00 -2.46
C LEU A 74 8.61 -3.10 -1.63
N ALA A 75 8.17 -1.88 -1.28
CA ALA A 75 8.93 -0.97 -0.44
C ALA A 75 9.19 -1.52 0.97
N LYS A 76 8.24 -2.26 1.54
CA LYS A 76 8.36 -2.87 2.87
C LYS A 76 9.32 -4.06 2.89
N ASN A 77 9.38 -4.83 1.82
CA ASN A 77 10.00 -6.16 1.81
C ASN A 77 11.29 -6.25 0.98
N ILE A 78 11.60 -5.24 0.16
CA ILE A 78 12.86 -5.18 -0.60
C ILE A 78 13.78 -4.13 0.02
N GLU A 79 15.00 -4.53 0.32
CA GLU A 79 16.00 -3.67 0.95
C GLU A 79 16.40 -2.51 0.04
N ASP A 80 16.43 -1.30 0.60
CA ASP A 80 16.91 -0.06 -0.01
C ASP A 80 16.27 0.34 -1.35
N VAL A 81 15.03 -0.04 -1.62
CA VAL A 81 14.34 0.42 -2.84
C VAL A 81 13.78 1.83 -2.69
N THR A 82 13.76 2.58 -3.80
CA THR A 82 13.04 3.86 -3.93
C THR A 82 11.97 3.72 -4.99
N ILE A 83 10.72 4.01 -4.64
CA ILE A 83 9.58 3.84 -5.55
C ILE A 83 8.93 5.21 -5.80
N LEU A 84 8.75 5.54 -7.07
CA LEU A 84 7.88 6.63 -7.52
C LEU A 84 6.60 6.01 -8.07
N SER A 85 5.49 6.21 -7.37
CA SER A 85 4.17 5.69 -7.74
C SER A 85 3.33 6.78 -8.36
N VAL A 86 2.68 6.46 -9.48
CA VAL A 86 1.79 7.38 -10.21
C VAL A 86 0.44 6.73 -10.40
N GLU A 87 -0.63 7.42 -9.97
CA GLU A 87 -2.01 7.04 -10.24
C GLU A 87 -2.71 8.17 -11.00
N ALA A 88 -3.37 7.81 -12.10
CA ALA A 88 -4.04 8.78 -12.96
C ALA A 88 -5.44 9.16 -12.45
N THR A 89 -6.08 8.28 -11.68
CA THR A 89 -7.44 8.40 -11.19
C THR A 89 -7.42 9.06 -9.80
N PRO A 90 -7.82 10.34 -9.66
CA PRO A 90 -7.67 11.05 -8.38
C PRO A 90 -8.50 10.46 -7.25
N THR A 91 -9.58 9.75 -7.56
CA THR A 91 -10.45 9.12 -6.55
C THR A 91 -9.87 7.84 -5.94
N LEU A 92 -8.70 7.39 -6.40
CA LEU A 92 -7.99 6.23 -5.86
C LEU A 92 -6.84 6.63 -4.92
N ILE A 93 -6.56 7.93 -4.80
CA ILE A 93 -5.52 8.51 -3.92
C ILE A 93 -6.16 9.10 -2.66
#